data_AF-H1V647-F1
#
_entry.id   AF-H1V647-F1
#
_cell.length_a   1.000
_cell.length_b   1.000
_cell.length_c   1.000
_cell.angle_alpha   90.00
_cell.angle_beta   90.00
_cell.angle_gamma   90.00
#
_symmetry.space_group_name_H-M   'P 1'
#
loop_
_entity.id
_entity.type
_entity.pdbx_description
1 polymer ?
#
loop_
_entity_poly.entity_id
_entity_poly.type
_entity_poly.pdbx_seq_one_letter_code
_entity_poly.pdbx_strand_id
1 'polypeptide(L)'
;MANPLYQFNFPPDSKGGFDWSMYDRIPAARDHTIRGLNAASQSANHNYVMRAFDNAYNPVSGLSSQAPQSIWHVMFDRQTWTQMSNNWDPRTRDPASAVYNANSLEGFHDDIHTQIATGPRGSSGHMGSPAFAGFDPSFWLHHCNVDRLLAIWQGIHSRDPESIAWWTSLEVPEGNFVEPGRLAETPRTPLVPFRKGLTAASKPIWWTSNDCRNHLDLGYDYPQTAAARRSGDVVRSLTAWANAQLGWLAPRSPRPADENARTQLKRQITQPMPFFPSKVLIDGTTPLSSGQAFIGSMAAPMTAKISAANTTVSVSRRLATRAKAAIKDLSLGRKQKVRADGTTGPGSSRKLTPQQLSQLVLSTALPFSLDGSFVIFFFLGDFSPEVATWTTDPHLAGSSGIFASSRAAIDSGACENCSKQEASGLKYMDTVALTPALLTYWDNQEEHYGCRVGDLSPGYVLPFLVRNLHWRVVNIHGDQVPRETIPSLKVMVYSETVTLPHDIAETPQFEGQSVHYEVTNGRPGGISTGDDM
;
A
#
# COMPACT_ATOMS: atom_id res chain seq x y z
N MET A 1 9.38 -27.85 -19.34
CA MET A 1 7.97 -27.41 -19.38
C MET A 1 7.98 -25.90 -19.23
N ALA A 2 7.17 -25.17 -19.99
CA ALA A 2 7.03 -23.72 -19.82
C ALA A 2 6.44 -23.41 -18.44
N ASN A 3 6.80 -22.27 -17.85
CA ASN A 3 6.31 -21.89 -16.52
C ASN A 3 4.82 -21.48 -16.59
N PRO A 4 3.88 -22.25 -16.01
CA PRO A 4 2.45 -21.92 -16.09
C PRO A 4 2.06 -20.70 -15.26
N LEU A 5 2.94 -20.21 -14.38
CA LEU A 5 2.72 -18.98 -13.61
C LEU A 5 3.10 -17.71 -14.38
N TYR A 6 3.67 -17.85 -15.58
CA TYR A 6 4.16 -16.71 -16.35
C TYR A 6 3.02 -15.92 -16.98
N GLN A 7 2.13 -16.61 -17.68
CA GLN A 7 0.98 -16.04 -18.38
C GLN A 7 -0.08 -17.13 -18.60
N PHE A 8 -1.31 -16.72 -18.85
CA PHE A 8 -2.36 -17.58 -19.37
C PHE A 8 -2.51 -17.36 -20.87
N ASN A 9 -2.57 -18.44 -21.66
CA ASN A 9 -2.81 -18.36 -23.11
C ASN A 9 -4.31 -18.60 -23.37
N PHE A 10 -4.97 -17.61 -23.97
CA PHE A 10 -6.39 -17.71 -24.27
C PHE A 10 -6.63 -18.69 -25.42
N PRO A 11 -7.64 -19.58 -25.32
CA PRO A 11 -8.15 -20.24 -26.50
C PRO A 11 -8.83 -19.21 -27.42
N PRO A 12 -8.97 -19.51 -28.73
CA PRO A 12 -9.72 -18.65 -29.64
C PRO A 12 -11.14 -18.37 -29.12
N ASP A 13 -11.52 -17.10 -29.03
CA ASP A 13 -12.85 -16.65 -28.59
C ASP A 13 -13.90 -16.85 -29.69
N SER A 14 -14.09 -18.11 -30.09
CA SER A 14 -15.03 -18.53 -31.14
C SER A 14 -16.50 -18.35 -30.76
N LYS A 15 -16.80 -18.19 -29.46
CA LYS A 15 -18.16 -18.04 -28.93
C LYS A 15 -18.56 -16.58 -28.68
N GLY A 16 -17.62 -15.64 -28.75
CA GLY A 16 -17.88 -14.21 -28.58
C GLY A 16 -18.30 -13.85 -27.16
N GLY A 17 -17.56 -14.33 -26.15
CA GLY A 17 -17.88 -14.15 -24.74
C GLY A 17 -17.10 -13.04 -24.03
N PHE A 18 -16.05 -12.52 -24.65
CA PHE A 18 -15.21 -11.49 -24.07
C PHE A 18 -15.44 -10.13 -24.73
N ASP A 19 -15.62 -9.10 -23.90
CA ASP A 19 -15.54 -7.72 -24.36
C ASP A 19 -14.07 -7.30 -24.42
N TRP A 20 -13.51 -7.34 -25.63
CA TRP A 20 -12.12 -6.95 -25.90
C TRP A 20 -11.93 -5.46 -26.15
N SER A 21 -12.97 -4.62 -26.05
CA SER A 21 -12.92 -3.19 -26.41
C SER A 21 -11.78 -2.45 -25.70
N MET A 22 -11.54 -2.80 -24.43
CA MET A 22 -10.43 -2.28 -23.61
C MET A 22 -9.05 -2.48 -24.25
N TYR A 23 -8.89 -3.56 -25.03
CA TYR A 23 -7.64 -3.97 -25.66
C TYR A 23 -7.67 -3.86 -27.19
N ASP A 24 -8.57 -3.08 -27.77
CA ASP A 24 -8.64 -2.92 -29.23
C ASP A 24 -7.35 -2.33 -29.82
N ARG A 25 -6.59 -1.54 -29.03
CA ARG A 25 -5.27 -1.02 -29.41
C ARG A 25 -4.14 -2.03 -29.21
N ILE A 26 -4.41 -3.18 -28.59
CA ILE A 26 -3.44 -4.21 -28.17
C ILE A 26 -3.92 -5.60 -28.61
N PRO A 27 -3.95 -5.90 -29.93
CA PRO A 27 -4.35 -7.21 -30.45
C PRO A 27 -3.74 -8.42 -29.72
N ALA A 28 -2.47 -8.35 -29.32
CA ALA A 28 -1.77 -9.44 -28.61
C ALA A 28 -2.41 -9.81 -27.26
N ALA A 29 -3.20 -8.92 -26.65
CA ALA A 29 -3.91 -9.21 -25.41
C ALA A 29 -4.97 -10.32 -25.58
N ARG A 30 -5.42 -10.58 -26.82
CA ARG A 30 -6.37 -11.67 -27.11
C ARG A 30 -5.71 -13.05 -27.09
N ASP A 31 -4.38 -13.11 -27.16
CA ASP A 31 -3.64 -14.36 -27.22
C ASP A 31 -3.20 -14.85 -25.84
N HIS A 32 -2.79 -13.93 -24.96
CA HIS A 32 -2.30 -14.25 -23.63
C HIS A 32 -2.36 -13.08 -22.66
N THR A 33 -2.30 -13.38 -21.35
CA THR A 33 -2.22 -12.34 -20.31
C THR A 33 -0.89 -11.61 -20.35
N ILE A 34 -0.95 -10.29 -20.17
CA ILE A 34 0.19 -9.38 -20.26
C ILE A 34 0.31 -8.60 -18.94
N ARG A 35 1.50 -8.65 -18.34
CA ARG A 35 1.90 -7.90 -17.13
C ARG A 35 2.86 -6.77 -17.51
N GLY A 36 2.67 -5.58 -16.95
CA GLY A 36 3.45 -4.39 -17.30
C GLY A 36 3.38 -4.10 -18.80
N LEU A 37 2.18 -3.89 -19.34
CA LEU A 37 1.96 -3.77 -20.79
C LEU A 37 2.84 -2.68 -21.42
N ASN A 38 3.72 -3.09 -22.33
CA ASN A 38 4.37 -2.17 -23.26
C ASN A 38 3.50 -2.08 -24.53
N ALA A 39 2.73 -1.00 -24.67
CA ALA A 39 1.82 -0.83 -25.80
C ALA A 39 2.54 -0.79 -27.16
N ALA A 40 3.80 -0.34 -27.22
CA ALA A 40 4.54 -0.26 -28.47
C ALA A 40 4.96 -1.66 -28.99
N SER A 41 5.34 -2.57 -28.09
CA SER A 41 5.69 -3.95 -28.44
C SER A 41 4.54 -4.94 -28.26
N GLN A 42 3.41 -4.49 -27.70
CA GLN A 42 2.26 -5.31 -27.30
C GLN A 42 2.66 -6.54 -26.47
N SER A 43 3.62 -6.36 -25.57
CA SER A 43 4.22 -7.46 -24.80
C SER A 43 4.37 -7.10 -23.33
N ALA A 44 4.63 -8.12 -22.50
CA ALA A 44 4.89 -7.92 -21.08
C ALA A 44 6.24 -7.23 -20.85
N ASN A 45 6.31 -6.38 -19.82
CA ASN A 45 7.54 -5.77 -19.33
C ASN A 45 7.70 -6.00 -17.82
N HIS A 46 8.11 -7.23 -17.47
CA HIS A 46 8.32 -7.63 -16.08
C HIS A 46 9.38 -6.79 -15.36
N ASN A 47 10.41 -6.30 -16.07
CA ASN A 47 11.42 -5.44 -15.47
C ASN A 47 10.81 -4.12 -14.99
N TYR A 48 9.83 -3.59 -15.71
CA TYR A 48 9.09 -2.40 -15.29
C TYR A 48 8.27 -2.68 -14.03
N VAL A 49 7.52 -3.80 -14.01
CA VAL A 49 6.74 -4.22 -12.84
C VAL A 49 7.63 -4.41 -11.61
N MET A 50 8.77 -5.08 -11.76
CA MET A 50 9.71 -5.27 -10.64
C MET A 50 10.25 -3.95 -10.11
N ARG A 51 10.55 -2.97 -10.98
CA ARG A 51 10.97 -1.63 -10.55
C ARG A 51 9.84 -0.85 -9.86
N ALA A 52 8.60 -1.01 -10.33
CA ALA A 52 7.43 -0.43 -9.70
C ALA A 52 7.28 -0.95 -8.26
N PHE A 53 7.38 -2.27 -8.08
CA PHE A 53 7.37 -2.89 -6.76
C PHE A 53 8.57 -2.46 -5.92
N ASP A 54 9.77 -2.43 -6.47
CA ASP A 54 10.92 -1.93 -5.73
C ASP A 54 10.68 -0.50 -5.23
N ASN A 55 10.10 0.39 -6.02
CA ASN A 55 9.78 1.75 -5.58
C ASN A 55 8.66 1.83 -4.54
N ALA A 56 7.62 1.00 -4.67
CA ALA A 56 6.48 1.02 -3.76
C ALA A 56 6.77 0.32 -2.41
N TYR A 57 7.71 -0.64 -2.39
CA TYR A 57 7.98 -1.50 -1.23
C TYR A 57 9.36 -1.34 -0.61
N ASN A 58 10.37 -0.91 -1.37
CA ASN A 58 11.76 -0.89 -0.92
C ASN A 58 12.26 0.54 -0.68
N PRO A 59 12.55 0.92 0.58
CA PRO A 59 13.04 2.27 0.94
C PRO A 59 14.38 2.64 0.32
N VAL A 60 15.13 1.68 -0.20
CA VAL A 60 16.42 1.92 -0.84
C VAL A 60 16.26 2.17 -2.34
N SER A 61 15.13 1.80 -2.94
CA SER A 61 14.93 1.83 -4.39
C SER A 61 14.27 3.09 -4.92
N GLY A 62 13.43 3.75 -4.11
CA GLY A 62 12.72 4.96 -4.50
C GLY A 62 12.16 5.73 -3.31
N LEU A 63 11.67 6.94 -3.59
CA LEU A 63 11.16 7.85 -2.57
C LEU A 63 9.84 7.36 -1.93
N SER A 64 9.00 6.63 -2.68
CA SER A 64 7.64 6.29 -2.26
C SER A 64 7.60 5.37 -1.03
N SER A 65 8.02 4.12 -1.17
CA SER A 65 7.92 3.10 -0.11
C SER A 65 6.61 3.12 0.67
N GLN A 66 5.51 3.47 -0.01
CA GLN A 66 4.22 3.71 0.64
C GLN A 66 3.62 2.42 1.17
N ALA A 67 3.83 1.29 0.48
CA ALA A 67 3.03 0.09 0.67
C ALA A 67 3.19 -0.52 2.08
N PRO A 68 4.40 -0.67 2.64
CA PRO A 68 4.57 -1.11 4.02
C PRO A 68 3.83 -0.22 5.02
N GLN A 69 3.87 1.10 4.84
CA GLN A 69 3.20 2.03 5.76
C GLN A 69 1.67 1.98 5.62
N SER A 70 1.14 1.91 4.39
CA SER A 70 -0.32 1.76 4.17
C SER A 70 -0.83 0.46 4.79
N ILE A 71 -0.15 -0.67 4.57
CA ILE A 71 -0.54 -1.95 5.20
C ILE A 71 -0.40 -1.86 6.72
N TRP A 72 0.69 -1.28 7.24
CA TRP A 72 0.88 -1.11 8.68
C TRP A 72 -0.27 -0.32 9.32
N HIS A 73 -0.75 0.71 8.62
CA HIS A 73 -1.86 1.51 9.09
C HIS A 73 -3.17 0.70 9.10
N VAL A 74 -3.49 -0.01 8.02
CA VAL A 74 -4.64 -0.96 7.96
C VAL A 74 -4.61 -1.97 9.11
N MET A 75 -3.42 -2.44 9.51
CA MET A 75 -3.27 -3.43 10.59
C MET A 75 -3.60 -2.87 11.99
N PHE A 76 -3.40 -1.58 12.23
CA PHE A 76 -3.40 -1.03 13.59
C PHE A 76 -4.38 0.10 13.86
N ASP A 77 -4.85 0.78 12.83
CA ASP A 77 -5.82 1.85 13.00
C ASP A 77 -7.16 1.32 13.48
N ARG A 78 -7.87 2.17 14.21
CA ARG A 78 -9.16 1.81 14.78
C ARG A 78 -10.23 2.04 13.73
N GLN A 79 -10.45 1.00 12.94
CA GLN A 79 -11.38 1.00 11.81
C GLN A 79 -12.52 0.02 12.06
N THR A 80 -13.73 0.38 11.63
CA THR A 80 -14.81 -0.58 11.51
C THR A 80 -14.50 -1.59 10.40
N TRP A 81 -15.18 -2.75 10.40
CA TRP A 81 -15.08 -3.70 9.29
C TRP A 81 -15.32 -3.03 7.93
N THR A 82 -16.30 -2.13 7.84
CA THR A 82 -16.62 -1.43 6.58
C THR A 82 -15.45 -0.56 6.12
N GLN A 83 -14.80 0.17 7.00
CA GLN A 83 -13.64 0.99 6.64
C GLN A 83 -12.43 0.15 6.24
N MET A 84 -12.18 -0.96 6.95
CA MET A 84 -11.03 -1.82 6.67
C MET A 84 -11.21 -2.68 5.42
N SER A 85 -12.41 -3.20 5.16
CA SER A 85 -12.62 -4.25 4.15
C SER A 85 -12.73 -3.75 2.71
N ASN A 86 -13.21 -2.51 2.51
CA ASN A 86 -13.50 -1.95 1.19
C ASN A 86 -12.98 -0.52 1.05
N ASN A 87 -12.81 -0.07 -0.19
CA ASN A 87 -12.28 1.25 -0.53
C ASN A 87 -13.37 2.30 -0.72
N TRP A 88 -14.58 2.09 -0.18
CA TRP A 88 -15.65 3.07 -0.28
C TRP A 88 -15.52 4.15 0.77
N ASP A 89 -15.94 5.36 0.43
CA ASP A 89 -16.15 6.42 1.41
C ASP A 89 -17.27 5.97 2.36
N PRO A 90 -16.98 5.73 3.65
CA PRO A 90 -17.96 5.21 4.59
C PRO A 90 -19.16 6.16 4.76
N ARG A 91 -19.00 7.45 4.48
CA ARG A 91 -20.07 8.46 4.59
C ARG A 91 -21.14 8.38 3.53
N THR A 92 -20.85 7.69 2.44
CA THR A 92 -21.85 7.34 1.43
C THR A 92 -23.02 6.57 2.08
N ARG A 93 -22.73 5.79 3.14
CA ARG A 93 -23.73 4.95 3.82
C ARG A 93 -24.05 5.39 5.23
N ASP A 94 -23.08 5.94 5.94
CA ASP A 94 -23.26 6.52 7.27
C ASP A 94 -22.64 7.92 7.31
N PRO A 95 -23.43 8.99 7.09
CA PRO A 95 -22.93 10.36 7.12
C PRO A 95 -22.23 10.75 8.43
N ALA A 96 -22.44 10.02 9.53
CA ALA A 96 -21.74 10.25 10.80
C ALA A 96 -20.36 9.56 10.87
N SER A 97 -20.01 8.71 9.91
CA SER A 97 -18.73 8.03 9.83
C SER A 97 -17.58 9.02 9.59
N ALA A 98 -16.42 8.70 10.18
CA ALA A 98 -15.21 9.47 9.94
C ALA A 98 -14.69 9.21 8.50
N VAL A 99 -14.35 10.30 7.82
CA VAL A 99 -13.70 10.31 6.49
C VAL A 99 -12.32 9.68 6.53
N TYR A 100 -11.66 9.77 7.68
CA TYR A 100 -10.24 9.55 7.77
C TYR A 100 -9.99 8.05 7.88
N ASN A 101 -9.88 7.42 6.72
CA ASN A 101 -9.39 6.06 6.58
C ASN A 101 -8.00 6.11 5.97
N ALA A 102 -7.03 5.48 6.63
CA ALA A 102 -5.66 5.51 6.19
C ALA A 102 -5.31 4.39 5.19
N ASN A 103 -6.30 4.07 4.34
CA ASN A 103 -6.38 2.97 3.37
C ASN A 103 -7.17 1.76 3.90
N SER A 104 -7.64 0.91 3.00
CA SER A 104 -8.37 -0.33 3.27
C SER A 104 -7.62 -1.52 2.67
N LEU A 105 -8.04 -2.73 3.01
CA LEU A 105 -7.51 -3.94 2.39
C LEU A 105 -7.79 -3.97 0.88
N GLU A 106 -8.94 -3.44 0.44
CA GLU A 106 -9.29 -3.33 -0.98
C GLU A 106 -8.47 -2.25 -1.70
N GLY A 107 -8.24 -1.07 -1.09
CA GLY A 107 -7.41 -0.02 -1.69
C GLY A 107 -5.98 -0.49 -1.96
N PHE A 108 -5.36 -1.15 -0.98
CA PHE A 108 -4.06 -1.80 -1.17
C PHE A 108 -4.10 -2.92 -2.23
N HIS A 109 -5.19 -3.68 -2.28
CA HIS A 109 -5.38 -4.71 -3.29
C HIS A 109 -5.41 -4.13 -4.71
N ASP A 110 -6.09 -2.99 -4.89
CA ASP A 110 -6.23 -2.30 -6.18
C ASP A 110 -4.89 -1.71 -6.66
N ASP A 111 -4.10 -1.16 -5.74
CA ASP A 111 -2.73 -0.72 -6.00
C ASP A 111 -1.89 -1.83 -6.64
N ILE A 112 -1.99 -3.06 -6.13
CA ILE A 112 -1.21 -4.19 -6.68
C ILE A 112 -1.73 -4.64 -8.05
N HIS A 113 -3.05 -4.67 -8.23
CA HIS A 113 -3.65 -4.94 -9.53
C HIS A 113 -3.12 -3.98 -10.61
N THR A 114 -3.16 -2.69 -10.31
CA THR A 114 -2.70 -1.63 -11.23
C THR A 114 -1.18 -1.67 -11.44
N GLN A 115 -0.38 -1.91 -10.40
CA GLN A 115 1.08 -2.01 -10.51
C GLN A 115 1.54 -3.22 -11.36
N ILE A 116 0.89 -4.38 -11.23
CA ILE A 116 1.21 -5.55 -12.07
C ILE A 116 0.81 -5.31 -13.53
N ALA A 117 -0.29 -4.61 -13.75
CA ALA A 117 -0.82 -4.38 -15.09
C ALA A 117 -0.06 -3.31 -15.87
N THR A 118 0.30 -2.22 -15.19
CA THR A 118 0.77 -0.99 -15.83
C THR A 118 2.20 -1.10 -16.28
N GLY A 119 2.43 -0.90 -17.58
CA GLY A 119 3.77 -0.86 -18.16
C GLY A 119 4.21 0.55 -18.54
N PRO A 120 5.33 0.66 -19.29
CA PRO A 120 5.78 1.95 -19.82
C PRO A 120 4.67 2.65 -20.60
N ARG A 121 4.62 3.97 -20.43
CA ARG A 121 3.59 4.89 -20.94
C ARG A 121 2.24 4.79 -20.24
N GLY A 122 2.11 4.00 -19.16
CA GLY A 122 0.89 3.95 -18.36
C GLY A 122 -0.21 3.03 -18.92
N SER A 123 0.06 2.31 -20.01
CA SER A 123 -0.90 1.35 -20.56
C SER A 123 -1.04 0.14 -19.64
N SER A 124 -2.29 -0.32 -19.46
CA SER A 124 -2.66 -1.36 -18.50
C SER A 124 -2.87 -2.71 -19.17
N GLY A 125 -2.25 -3.75 -18.61
CA GLY A 125 -2.47 -5.14 -18.97
C GLY A 125 -3.63 -5.80 -18.20
N HIS A 126 -3.69 -7.13 -18.21
CA HIS A 126 -4.87 -7.89 -17.78
C HIS A 126 -5.17 -7.76 -16.30
N MET A 127 -4.13 -7.68 -15.46
CA MET A 127 -4.29 -7.50 -14.01
C MET A 127 -4.96 -6.18 -13.62
N GLY A 128 -5.09 -5.22 -14.54
CA GLY A 128 -5.70 -3.91 -14.29
C GLY A 128 -7.14 -3.82 -14.78
N SER A 129 -7.73 -4.96 -15.20
CA SER A 129 -9.13 -5.06 -15.58
C SER A 129 -9.87 -6.09 -14.73
N PRO A 130 -10.94 -5.73 -14.00
CA PRO A 130 -11.74 -6.70 -13.24
C PRO A 130 -12.25 -7.88 -14.08
N ALA A 131 -12.64 -7.62 -15.33
CA ALA A 131 -13.14 -8.64 -16.25
C ALA A 131 -12.07 -9.66 -16.69
N PHE A 132 -10.78 -9.33 -16.58
CA PHE A 132 -9.69 -10.14 -17.13
C PHE A 132 -8.63 -10.57 -16.10
N ALA A 133 -8.55 -9.91 -14.95
CA ALA A 133 -7.47 -10.13 -13.98
C ALA A 133 -7.43 -11.58 -13.48
N GLY A 134 -8.59 -12.22 -13.28
CA GLY A 134 -8.69 -13.61 -12.83
C GLY A 134 -8.07 -14.65 -13.78
N PHE A 135 -7.83 -14.30 -15.05
CA PHE A 135 -7.12 -15.19 -15.99
C PHE A 135 -5.62 -15.22 -15.75
N ASP A 136 -5.03 -14.14 -15.24
CA ASP A 136 -3.59 -14.10 -15.02
C ASP A 136 -3.20 -14.92 -13.78
N PRO A 137 -2.26 -15.89 -13.86
CA PRO A 137 -1.87 -16.70 -12.72
C PRO A 137 -1.41 -15.91 -11.48
N SER A 138 -0.91 -14.68 -11.63
CA SER A 138 -0.50 -13.84 -10.49
C SER A 138 -1.67 -13.37 -9.64
N PHE A 139 -2.89 -13.35 -10.20
CA PHE A 139 -4.12 -13.01 -9.49
C PHE A 139 -4.26 -13.83 -8.20
N TRP A 140 -4.11 -15.15 -8.33
CA TRP A 140 -4.30 -16.07 -7.20
C TRP A 140 -3.21 -15.94 -6.14
N LEU A 141 -1.99 -15.57 -6.54
CA LEU A 141 -0.89 -15.32 -5.59
C LEU A 141 -1.12 -14.01 -4.83
N HIS A 142 -1.58 -12.96 -5.52
CA HIS A 142 -1.98 -11.70 -4.92
C HIS A 142 -3.11 -11.90 -3.91
N HIS A 143 -4.21 -12.53 -4.33
CA HIS A 143 -5.38 -12.78 -3.49
C HIS A 143 -5.08 -13.72 -2.31
N CYS A 144 -4.14 -14.66 -2.45
CA CYS A 144 -3.63 -15.45 -1.32
C CYS A 144 -2.92 -14.57 -0.28
N ASN A 145 -2.18 -13.54 -0.71
CA ASN A 145 -1.60 -12.58 0.22
C ASN A 145 -2.63 -11.61 0.81
N VAL A 146 -3.67 -11.24 0.07
CA VAL A 146 -4.79 -10.43 0.60
C VAL A 146 -5.51 -11.20 1.71
N ASP A 147 -5.84 -12.47 1.49
CA ASP A 147 -6.44 -13.34 2.53
C ASP A 147 -5.50 -13.53 3.72
N ARG A 148 -4.19 -13.68 3.48
CA ARG A 148 -3.18 -13.69 4.55
C ARG A 148 -3.19 -12.42 5.39
N LEU A 149 -3.28 -11.25 4.76
CA LEU A 149 -3.35 -9.97 5.46
C LEU A 149 -4.65 -9.85 6.27
N LEU A 150 -5.78 -10.31 5.73
CA LEU A 150 -7.04 -10.41 6.46
C LEU A 150 -6.91 -11.30 7.70
N ALA A 151 -6.31 -12.49 7.57
CA ALA A 151 -6.11 -13.41 8.70
C ALA A 151 -5.20 -12.81 9.79
N ILE A 152 -4.17 -12.05 9.39
CA ILE A 152 -3.30 -11.33 10.32
C ILE A 152 -4.07 -10.22 11.03
N TRP A 153 -4.84 -9.41 10.29
CA TRP A 153 -5.69 -8.37 10.85
C TRP A 153 -6.68 -8.95 11.86
N GLN A 154 -7.41 -10.01 11.50
CA GLN A 154 -8.35 -10.70 12.40
C GLN A 154 -7.66 -11.18 13.69
N GLY A 155 -6.40 -11.64 13.58
CA GLY A 155 -5.61 -12.08 14.73
C GLY A 155 -5.09 -10.94 15.61
N ILE A 156 -4.68 -9.81 15.05
CA ILE A 156 -4.28 -8.59 15.80
C ILE A 156 -5.49 -8.05 16.57
N HIS A 157 -6.64 -8.01 15.91
CA HIS A 157 -7.88 -7.45 16.43
C HIS A 157 -8.73 -8.46 17.22
N SER A 158 -8.23 -9.67 17.46
CA SER A 158 -9.01 -10.78 18.04
C SER A 158 -9.43 -10.60 19.51
N ARG A 159 -9.04 -9.49 20.15
CA ARG A 159 -9.44 -9.11 21.52
C ARG A 159 -10.35 -7.88 21.57
N ASP A 160 -10.49 -7.14 20.47
CA ASP A 160 -11.33 -5.96 20.38
C ASP A 160 -12.77 -6.38 20.03
N PRO A 161 -13.76 -6.22 20.94
CA PRO A 161 -15.14 -6.61 20.65
C PRO A 161 -15.75 -5.90 19.44
N GLU A 162 -15.33 -4.66 19.13
CA GLU A 162 -15.83 -3.89 17.99
C GLU A 162 -15.18 -4.34 16.67
N SER A 163 -13.88 -4.64 16.67
CA SER A 163 -13.18 -5.19 15.49
C SER A 163 -13.47 -6.68 15.25
N ILE A 164 -13.77 -7.45 16.31
CA ILE A 164 -14.32 -8.82 16.24
C ILE A 164 -15.81 -8.79 15.84
N ALA A 165 -16.49 -7.63 15.90
CA ALA A 165 -17.81 -7.49 15.33
C ALA A 165 -17.70 -7.47 13.81
N TRP A 166 -17.51 -8.66 13.26
CA TRP A 166 -17.91 -9.03 11.91
C TRP A 166 -19.26 -8.37 11.66
N TRP A 167 -19.31 -7.45 10.69
CA TRP A 167 -20.39 -6.49 10.51
C TRP A 167 -21.77 -7.11 10.69
N THR A 168 -22.70 -6.40 11.32
CA THR A 168 -24.04 -6.98 11.55
C THR A 168 -24.89 -6.95 10.28
N SER A 169 -24.89 -5.79 9.61
CA SER A 169 -25.63 -5.51 8.40
C SER A 169 -25.01 -4.30 7.73
N LEU A 170 -24.86 -4.35 6.42
CA LEU A 170 -24.41 -3.25 5.59
C LEU A 170 -25.46 -3.07 4.49
N GLU A 171 -26.11 -1.91 4.44
CA GLU A 171 -27.01 -1.64 3.31
C GLU A 171 -26.18 -1.50 2.04
N VAL A 172 -26.53 -2.31 1.04
CA VAL A 172 -26.07 -2.23 -0.33
C VAL A 172 -27.29 -1.84 -1.15
N PRO A 173 -27.53 -0.53 -1.37
CA PRO A 173 -28.71 -0.04 -2.10
C PRO A 173 -28.90 -0.70 -3.47
N GLU A 174 -27.80 -1.17 -4.06
CA GLU A 174 -27.69 -1.78 -5.37
C GLU A 174 -27.98 -3.30 -5.37
N GLY A 175 -27.79 -3.95 -4.22
CA GLY A 175 -27.72 -5.40 -4.12
C GLY A 175 -26.40 -5.95 -4.67
N ASN A 176 -26.37 -7.27 -4.87
CA ASN A 176 -25.21 -7.97 -5.45
C ASN A 176 -25.58 -8.69 -6.75
N PHE A 177 -24.63 -9.45 -7.31
CA PHE A 177 -24.82 -10.17 -8.57
C PHE A 177 -26.01 -11.15 -8.55
N VAL A 178 -26.42 -11.66 -7.37
CA VAL A 178 -27.50 -12.66 -7.24
C VAL A 178 -28.77 -12.09 -6.64
N GLU A 179 -28.66 -11.13 -5.73
CA GLU A 179 -29.79 -10.45 -5.10
C GLU A 179 -29.75 -8.97 -5.51
N PRO A 180 -30.29 -8.62 -6.70
CA PRO A 180 -30.32 -7.24 -7.17
C PRO A 180 -31.36 -6.40 -6.40
N GLY A 181 -31.05 -5.14 -6.18
CA GLY A 181 -31.88 -4.20 -5.42
C GLY A 181 -31.49 -4.13 -3.95
N ARG A 182 -32.07 -3.18 -3.20
CA ARG A 182 -31.67 -2.84 -1.83
C ARG A 182 -31.52 -4.09 -0.95
N LEU A 183 -30.27 -4.43 -0.65
CA LEU A 183 -29.89 -5.60 0.13
C LEU A 183 -29.27 -5.15 1.45
N ALA A 184 -29.75 -5.71 2.55
CA ALA A 184 -29.04 -5.66 3.81
C ALA A 184 -28.02 -6.81 3.81
N GLU A 185 -26.80 -6.56 3.32
CA GLU A 185 -25.75 -7.57 3.33
C GLU A 185 -25.34 -7.87 4.76
N THR A 186 -25.36 -9.15 5.10
CA THR A 186 -24.94 -9.63 6.42
C THR A 186 -23.85 -10.69 6.24
N PRO A 187 -23.18 -11.09 7.31
CA PRO A 187 -22.26 -12.22 7.29
C PRO A 187 -22.84 -13.56 6.84
N ARG A 188 -24.17 -13.66 6.74
CA ARG A 188 -24.92 -14.84 6.29
C ARG A 188 -25.36 -14.72 4.82
N THR A 189 -25.09 -13.59 4.17
CA THR A 189 -25.40 -13.41 2.76
C THR A 189 -24.65 -14.48 1.94
N PRO A 190 -25.33 -15.20 1.03
CA PRO A 190 -24.71 -16.23 0.19
C PRO A 190 -23.57 -15.67 -0.68
N LEU A 191 -22.38 -16.26 -0.57
CA LEU A 191 -21.22 -15.99 -1.44
C LEU A 191 -21.29 -16.89 -2.68
N VAL A 192 -22.24 -16.57 -3.55
CA VAL A 192 -22.38 -17.21 -4.86
C VAL A 192 -21.18 -16.89 -5.78
N PRO A 193 -20.81 -17.81 -6.70
CA PRO A 193 -21.36 -19.14 -6.91
C PRO A 193 -20.66 -20.23 -6.07
N PHE A 194 -20.02 -19.88 -4.95
CA PHE A 194 -19.26 -20.83 -4.15
C PHE A 194 -20.19 -21.76 -3.36
N ARG A 195 -20.34 -22.99 -3.84
CA ARG A 195 -21.22 -24.01 -3.25
C ARG A 195 -20.46 -24.86 -2.23
N LYS A 196 -21.00 -24.95 -1.00
CA LYS A 196 -20.55 -25.83 0.09
C LYS A 196 -21.12 -27.24 -0.04
N GLY A 197 -22.35 -27.37 -0.54
CA GLY A 197 -23.03 -28.66 -0.64
C GLY A 197 -24.41 -28.59 -1.29
N LEU A 198 -25.19 -29.67 -1.11
CA LEU A 198 -26.61 -29.72 -1.48
C LEU A 198 -27.44 -30.07 -0.26
N THR A 199 -28.65 -29.52 -0.20
CA THR A 199 -29.69 -30.03 0.71
C THR A 199 -30.19 -31.40 0.23
N ALA A 200 -30.95 -32.10 1.07
CA ALA A 200 -31.61 -33.36 0.69
C ALA A 200 -32.54 -33.20 -0.54
N ALA A 201 -33.07 -32.00 -0.76
CA ALA A 201 -33.89 -31.65 -1.92
C ALA A 201 -33.05 -31.19 -3.14
N SER A 202 -31.74 -31.46 -3.16
CA SER A 202 -30.81 -31.07 -4.25
C SER A 202 -30.71 -29.56 -4.50
N LYS A 203 -31.01 -28.72 -3.49
CA LYS A 203 -30.80 -27.27 -3.59
C LYS A 203 -29.38 -26.90 -3.15
N PRO A 204 -28.71 -25.92 -3.80
CA PRO A 204 -27.38 -25.49 -3.42
C PRO A 204 -27.35 -24.90 -2.00
N ILE A 205 -26.33 -25.30 -1.24
CA ILE A 205 -25.94 -24.66 0.01
C ILE A 205 -24.70 -23.83 -0.33
N TRP A 206 -24.78 -22.52 -0.13
CA TRP A 206 -23.72 -21.57 -0.45
C TRP A 206 -22.80 -21.36 0.74
N TRP A 207 -21.55 -21.01 0.48
CA TRP A 207 -20.67 -20.45 1.50
C TRP A 207 -21.20 -19.09 1.96
N THR A 208 -20.90 -18.71 3.20
CA THR A 208 -21.17 -17.37 3.75
C THR A 208 -19.90 -16.80 4.35
N SER A 209 -19.85 -15.48 4.57
CA SER A 209 -18.70 -14.86 5.22
C SER A 209 -18.46 -15.43 6.62
N ASN A 210 -19.51 -15.82 7.35
CA ASN A 210 -19.37 -16.53 8.63
C ASN A 210 -18.70 -17.90 8.49
N ASP A 211 -19.00 -18.66 7.45
CA ASP A 211 -18.36 -19.96 7.20
C ASP A 211 -16.86 -19.79 6.85
N CYS A 212 -16.49 -18.66 6.23
CA CYS A 212 -15.12 -18.38 5.80
C CYS A 212 -14.29 -17.63 6.84
N ARG A 213 -14.91 -17.15 7.92
CA ARG A 213 -14.28 -16.26 8.90
C ARG A 213 -13.04 -16.89 9.55
N ASN A 214 -13.10 -18.18 9.86
CA ASN A 214 -11.98 -18.93 10.40
C ASN A 214 -11.37 -19.77 9.29
N HIS A 215 -10.26 -19.29 8.74
CA HIS A 215 -9.56 -19.95 7.64
C HIS A 215 -9.14 -21.41 7.97
N LEU A 216 -8.98 -21.76 9.25
CA LEU A 216 -8.66 -23.13 9.67
C LEU A 216 -9.78 -24.12 9.32
N ASP A 217 -11.04 -23.68 9.31
CA ASP A 217 -12.19 -24.51 8.96
C ASP A 217 -12.24 -24.82 7.45
N LEU A 218 -11.51 -24.04 6.65
CA LEU A 218 -11.29 -24.25 5.21
C LEU A 218 -10.07 -25.15 4.94
N GLY A 219 -9.35 -25.57 5.98
CA GLY A 219 -8.24 -26.52 5.86
C GLY A 219 -6.87 -25.91 5.57
N TYR A 220 -6.69 -24.60 5.76
CA TYR A 220 -5.40 -23.92 5.58
C TYR A 220 -5.05 -22.96 6.73
N ASP A 221 -3.77 -22.59 6.82
CA ASP A 221 -3.22 -21.64 7.79
C ASP A 221 -2.02 -20.92 7.17
N TYR A 222 -1.65 -19.76 7.71
CA TYR A 222 -0.47 -19.01 7.32
C TYR A 222 0.67 -19.20 8.33
N PRO A 223 1.95 -19.11 7.90
CA PRO A 223 3.08 -19.25 8.83
C PRO A 223 3.01 -18.30 10.03
N GLN A 224 2.53 -17.07 9.81
CA GLN A 224 2.39 -16.03 10.84
C GLN A 224 1.31 -16.38 11.88
N THR A 225 0.10 -16.69 11.42
CA THR A 225 -1.04 -17.06 12.28
C THR A 225 -0.78 -18.40 12.99
N ALA A 226 -0.17 -19.37 12.30
CA ALA A 226 0.24 -20.64 12.91
C ALA A 226 1.29 -20.43 14.02
N ALA A 227 2.29 -19.57 13.79
CA ALA A 227 3.30 -19.23 14.80
C ALA A 227 2.67 -18.48 15.98
N ALA A 228 1.78 -17.53 15.71
CA ALA A 228 1.08 -16.76 16.72
C ALA A 228 0.22 -17.66 17.63
N ARG A 229 -0.52 -18.63 17.06
CA ARG A 229 -1.28 -19.62 17.86
C ARG A 229 -0.38 -20.47 18.75
N ARG A 230 0.80 -20.89 18.26
CA ARG A 230 1.77 -21.66 19.07
C ARG A 230 2.40 -20.85 20.20
N SER A 231 2.42 -19.52 20.09
CA SER A 231 3.01 -18.64 21.12
C SER A 231 2.18 -18.53 22.40
N GLY A 232 0.87 -18.83 22.33
CA GLY A 232 -0.07 -18.63 23.43
C GLY A 232 -0.62 -17.20 23.53
N ASP A 233 -0.07 -16.22 22.79
CA ASP A 233 -0.59 -14.87 22.68
C ASP A 233 -0.60 -14.40 21.21
N VAL A 234 -1.73 -14.65 20.54
CA VAL A 234 -1.91 -14.37 19.10
C VAL A 234 -1.74 -12.88 18.80
N VAL A 235 -2.41 -12.01 19.56
CA VAL A 235 -2.38 -10.56 19.38
C VAL A 235 -0.95 -10.06 19.52
N ARG A 236 -0.28 -10.39 20.64
CA ARG A 236 1.10 -9.94 20.88
C ARG A 236 2.06 -10.41 19.78
N SER A 237 1.94 -11.67 19.35
CA SER A 237 2.80 -12.23 18.31
C SER A 237 2.59 -11.60 16.94
N LEU A 238 1.34 -11.34 16.53
CA LEU A 238 1.05 -10.74 15.24
C LEU A 238 1.34 -9.23 15.22
N THR A 239 1.08 -8.52 16.33
CA THR A 239 1.49 -7.13 16.50
C THR A 239 3.01 -6.98 16.40
N ALA A 240 3.77 -7.85 17.08
CA ALA A 240 5.23 -7.87 16.96
C ALA A 240 5.69 -8.11 15.51
N TRP A 241 5.04 -9.03 14.80
CA TRP A 241 5.34 -9.30 13.40
C TRP A 241 5.05 -8.10 12.51
N ALA A 242 3.85 -7.51 12.61
CA ALA A 242 3.43 -6.38 11.78
C ALA A 242 4.29 -5.13 12.05
N ASN A 243 4.59 -4.80 13.31
CA ASN A 243 5.53 -3.73 13.64
C ASN A 243 6.95 -4.02 13.11
N ALA A 244 7.43 -5.26 13.16
CA ALA A 244 8.77 -5.59 12.66
C ALA A 244 8.89 -5.53 11.13
N GLN A 245 7.88 -6.03 10.41
CA GLN A 245 7.90 -6.18 8.95
C GLN A 245 7.36 -4.97 8.21
N LEU A 246 6.32 -4.32 8.73
CA LEU A 246 5.59 -3.24 8.07
C LEU A 246 5.86 -1.89 8.72
N GLY A 247 6.11 -1.89 10.04
CA GLY A 247 6.39 -0.69 10.83
C GLY A 247 7.78 -0.15 10.54
N TRP A 248 7.92 0.64 9.48
CA TRP A 248 9.18 1.31 9.12
C TRP A 248 9.69 2.25 10.23
N LEU A 249 8.77 2.74 11.06
CA LEU A 249 9.00 3.60 12.20
C LEU A 249 9.03 2.87 13.54
N ALA A 250 8.57 1.61 13.59
CA ALA A 250 8.49 0.89 14.86
C ALA A 250 9.91 0.69 15.43
N PRO A 251 10.15 1.00 16.71
CA PRO A 251 11.47 0.87 17.29
C PRO A 251 11.90 -0.59 17.29
N ARG A 252 12.76 -0.97 16.33
CA ARG A 252 13.45 -2.28 16.34
C ARG A 252 14.43 -2.43 17.52
N SER A 253 14.54 -1.43 18.39
CA SER A 253 15.28 -1.48 19.65
C SER A 253 14.73 -0.48 20.67
N PRO A 254 14.52 -0.87 21.94
CA PRO A 254 13.97 0.01 22.96
C PRO A 254 15.06 0.95 23.51
N ARG A 255 15.05 2.21 23.05
CA ARG A 255 15.44 3.46 23.75
C ARG A 255 15.67 4.61 22.76
N PRO A 256 14.98 5.76 22.91
CA PRO A 256 15.49 7.01 22.32
C PRO A 256 15.45 8.23 23.26
N ALA A 257 16.54 9.01 23.23
CA ALA A 257 16.55 10.47 23.34
C ALA A 257 17.94 10.97 22.88
N ASP A 258 18.00 11.89 21.90
CA ASP A 258 19.18 12.57 21.30
C ASP A 258 19.65 12.10 19.89
N GLU A 259 20.69 12.74 19.32
CA GLU A 259 21.25 12.61 17.95
C GLU A 259 21.45 11.16 17.48
N ASN A 260 21.55 10.23 18.43
CA ASN A 260 21.53 8.79 18.21
C ASN A 260 20.21 8.29 17.61
N ALA A 261 19.07 8.92 17.90
CA ALA A 261 17.77 8.61 17.33
C ALA A 261 17.73 8.88 15.82
N ARG A 262 18.31 10.00 15.35
CA ARG A 262 18.46 10.25 13.91
C ARG A 262 19.37 9.21 13.26
N THR A 263 20.47 8.85 13.92
CA THR A 263 21.40 7.81 13.42
C THR A 263 20.79 6.41 13.42
N GLN A 264 19.92 6.11 14.39
CA GLN A 264 19.18 4.85 14.47
C GLN A 264 18.05 4.79 13.45
N LEU A 265 17.30 5.89 13.28
CA LEU A 265 16.29 6.04 12.23
C LEU A 265 16.95 5.90 10.86
N LYS A 266 18.10 6.55 10.62
CA LYS A 266 18.95 6.34 9.43
C LYS A 266 19.30 4.87 9.22
N ARG A 267 19.77 4.16 10.26
CA ARG A 267 20.05 2.71 10.16
C ARG A 267 18.80 1.91 9.85
N GLN A 268 17.63 2.28 10.36
CA GLN A 268 16.36 1.58 10.12
C GLN A 268 15.80 1.84 8.71
N ILE A 269 15.81 3.11 8.27
CA ILE A 269 15.46 3.58 6.92
C ILE A 269 16.29 2.85 5.86
N THR A 270 17.60 2.72 6.10
CA THR A 270 18.55 2.09 5.17
C THR A 270 18.66 0.58 5.31
N GLN A 271 17.95 -0.06 6.24
CA GLN A 271 17.93 -1.52 6.30
C GLN A 271 17.09 -2.05 5.13
N PRO A 272 17.70 -2.78 4.18
CA PRO A 272 16.91 -3.40 3.13
C PRO A 272 15.91 -4.35 3.77
N MET A 273 14.66 -4.32 3.29
CA MET A 273 13.75 -5.45 3.42
C MET A 273 14.48 -6.72 2.94
N PRO A 274 14.10 -7.93 3.39
CA PRO A 274 14.64 -9.16 2.85
C PRO A 274 14.62 -9.10 1.32
N PHE A 275 15.82 -9.02 0.75
CA PHE A 275 16.04 -8.61 -0.62
C PHE A 275 15.27 -9.55 -1.57
N PHE A 276 14.42 -9.02 -2.44
CA PHE A 276 13.96 -9.78 -3.61
C PHE A 276 15.22 -10.07 -4.43
N PRO A 277 15.64 -11.34 -4.60
CA PRO A 277 16.88 -11.64 -5.28
C PRO A 277 16.82 -11.09 -6.71
N SER A 278 17.75 -10.18 -7.07
CA SER A 278 17.83 -9.52 -8.39
C SER A 278 18.05 -10.46 -9.58
N LYS A 279 18.02 -11.78 -9.38
CA LYS A 279 18.36 -12.82 -10.36
C LYS A 279 17.30 -13.91 -10.52
N VAL A 280 16.04 -13.66 -10.17
CA VAL A 280 14.98 -14.52 -10.72
C VAL A 280 14.65 -13.99 -12.12
N LEU A 281 15.41 -14.46 -13.12
CA LEU A 281 15.03 -14.31 -14.52
C LEU A 281 13.77 -15.16 -14.73
N ILE A 282 12.60 -14.54 -14.55
CA ILE A 282 11.33 -15.13 -14.97
C ILE A 282 11.12 -14.70 -16.42
N ASP A 283 11.85 -15.32 -17.35
CA ASP A 283 11.68 -15.09 -18.79
C ASP A 283 10.61 -16.02 -19.41
N GLY A 284 9.95 -16.84 -18.59
CA GLY A 284 8.93 -17.81 -19.02
C GLY A 284 9.51 -19.05 -19.75
N THR A 285 10.78 -19.02 -20.12
CA THR A 285 11.47 -20.05 -20.92
C THR A 285 12.48 -20.87 -20.12
N THR A 286 13.03 -20.30 -19.05
CA THR A 286 13.99 -20.96 -18.17
C THR A 286 13.27 -22.04 -17.33
N PRO A 287 13.63 -23.33 -17.48
CA PRO A 287 13.04 -24.40 -16.69
C PRO A 287 13.36 -24.22 -15.20
N LEU A 288 12.34 -24.29 -14.34
CA LEU A 288 12.55 -24.37 -12.89
C LEU A 288 13.35 -25.65 -12.58
N SER A 289 14.62 -25.51 -12.24
CA SER A 289 15.42 -26.64 -11.75
C SER A 289 14.92 -27.03 -10.36
N SER A 290 14.59 -28.30 -10.16
CA SER A 290 14.29 -28.86 -8.84
C SER A 290 15.42 -28.54 -7.86
N GLY A 291 15.18 -27.63 -6.92
CA GLY A 291 16.16 -27.31 -5.87
C GLY A 291 16.40 -25.81 -5.59
N GLN A 292 15.85 -24.88 -6.36
CA GLN A 292 15.79 -23.48 -5.89
C GLN A 292 14.71 -23.37 -4.82
N ALA A 293 15.14 -23.35 -3.55
CA ALA A 293 14.27 -23.10 -2.41
C ALA A 293 13.50 -21.79 -2.65
N PHE A 294 12.18 -21.92 -2.85
CA PHE A 294 11.27 -20.79 -2.82
C PHE A 294 11.42 -20.14 -1.44
N ILE A 295 11.66 -18.83 -1.41
CA ILE A 295 11.93 -18.02 -0.21
C ILE A 295 10.60 -17.80 0.55
N GLY A 296 9.93 -18.89 0.94
CA GLY A 296 8.77 -18.90 1.82
C GLY A 296 9.13 -19.21 3.28
N SER A 297 10.40 -19.51 3.56
CA SER A 297 10.91 -19.81 4.90
C SER A 297 11.76 -18.65 5.43
N MET A 298 11.10 -17.56 5.82
CA MET A 298 11.68 -16.57 6.76
C MET A 298 11.19 -16.83 8.19
N ALA A 299 10.93 -18.11 8.50
CA ALA A 299 10.73 -18.62 9.85
C ALA A 299 11.76 -19.72 10.12
N ALA A 300 13.05 -19.41 10.01
CA ALA A 300 14.06 -20.18 10.73
C ALA A 300 14.21 -19.53 12.11
N PRO A 301 13.85 -20.22 13.22
CA PRO A 301 14.20 -19.72 14.54
C PRO A 301 15.73 -19.69 14.61
N MET A 302 16.32 -18.52 14.88
CA MET A 302 17.70 -18.43 15.33
C MET A 302 17.80 -19.11 16.70
N THR A 303 17.92 -20.44 16.69
CA THR A 303 18.46 -21.17 17.82
C THR A 303 19.97 -21.01 17.76
N ALA A 304 20.46 -19.99 18.46
CA ALA A 304 21.88 -19.88 18.76
C ALA A 304 22.27 -21.06 19.66
N LYS A 305 22.72 -22.17 19.06
CA LYS A 305 23.51 -23.17 19.78
C LYS A 305 24.90 -22.57 19.98
N ILE A 306 25.16 -22.10 21.19
CA ILE A 306 26.53 -21.86 21.65
C ILE A 306 27.19 -23.25 21.74
N SER A 307 28.00 -23.60 20.75
CA SER A 307 29.02 -24.64 20.91
C SER A 307 30.38 -23.97 21.00
N ALA A 308 30.98 -24.05 22.19
CA ALA A 308 32.37 -23.67 22.39
C ALA A 308 33.26 -24.65 21.62
N ALA A 309 33.84 -24.20 20.51
CA ALA A 309 35.00 -24.84 19.92
C ALA A 309 35.84 -23.78 19.21
N ASN A 310 36.99 -23.47 19.80
CA ASN A 310 38.05 -22.65 19.21
C ASN A 310 38.49 -23.25 17.88
N THR A 311 38.32 -22.52 16.78
CA THR A 311 39.19 -22.69 15.61
C THR A 311 39.35 -21.37 14.88
N THR A 312 40.58 -20.86 14.91
CA THR A 312 41.08 -19.71 14.16
C THR A 312 41.06 -20.02 12.66
N VAL A 313 40.35 -19.21 11.87
CA VAL A 313 40.47 -19.22 10.41
C VAL A 313 41.02 -17.86 9.96
N SER A 314 42.21 -17.92 9.35
CA SER A 314 42.95 -16.80 8.79
C SER A 314 42.29 -16.27 7.52
N VAL A 315 41.99 -14.96 7.46
CA VAL A 315 41.62 -14.27 6.23
C VAL A 315 42.82 -13.51 5.68
N SER A 316 43.14 -13.77 4.41
CA SER A 316 44.28 -13.19 3.69
C SER A 316 44.19 -11.66 3.58
N ARG A 317 45.31 -11.01 3.89
CA ARG A 317 45.55 -9.58 3.70
C ARG A 317 45.48 -9.22 2.21
N ARG A 318 44.48 -8.44 1.80
CA ARG A 318 44.56 -7.43 0.72
C ARG A 318 43.21 -6.70 0.63
N LEU A 319 43.10 -5.57 1.32
CA LEU A 319 42.25 -4.38 1.04
C LEU A 319 42.10 -3.57 2.35
N ALA A 320 43.23 -3.07 2.84
CA ALA A 320 43.30 -2.13 3.95
C ALA A 320 44.39 -1.10 3.67
N THR A 321 44.16 -0.19 2.72
CA THR A 321 44.99 1.03 2.60
C THR A 321 44.24 2.11 1.83
N ARG A 322 43.51 2.98 2.54
CA ARG A 322 43.32 4.43 2.27
C ARG A 322 42.26 5.01 3.20
N ALA A 323 42.71 5.64 4.30
CA ALA A 323 42.09 6.77 5.00
C ALA A 323 42.72 6.94 6.40
N LYS A 324 43.99 7.34 6.45
CA LYS A 324 44.62 7.91 7.65
C LYS A 324 45.63 8.97 7.22
N ALA A 325 45.15 10.19 7.00
CA ALA A 325 45.95 11.41 7.10
C ALA A 325 44.99 12.61 7.19
N ALA A 326 45.33 13.57 8.04
CA ALA A 326 44.70 14.89 8.22
C ALA A 326 43.53 15.00 9.22
N ILE A 327 43.77 14.76 10.51
CA ILE A 327 43.34 15.69 11.58
C ILE A 327 44.42 15.71 12.66
N LYS A 328 45.33 16.69 12.57
CA LYS A 328 46.14 17.18 13.70
C LYS A 328 46.66 18.56 13.33
N ASP A 329 45.88 19.59 13.60
CA ASP A 329 46.34 20.70 14.45
C ASP A 329 45.25 21.76 14.69
N LEU A 330 45.29 22.31 15.91
CA LEU A 330 44.78 23.62 16.34
C LEU A 330 43.24 23.81 16.44
N SER A 331 42.66 24.32 17.53
CA SER A 331 43.22 24.98 18.71
C SER A 331 42.18 25.05 19.85
N LEU A 332 42.72 24.97 21.07
CA LEU A 332 42.11 25.29 22.36
C LEU A 332 41.39 26.65 22.38
N GLY A 333 40.24 26.72 23.06
CA GLY A 333 39.48 27.97 23.23
C GLY A 333 38.36 27.91 24.27
N ARG A 334 38.73 27.73 25.53
CA ARG A 334 38.13 28.22 26.80
C ARG A 334 36.61 28.50 26.88
N LYS A 335 35.96 27.77 27.80
CA LYS A 335 34.63 27.99 28.38
C LYS A 335 34.44 29.43 28.90
N GLN A 336 33.29 30.04 28.61
CA GLN A 336 32.68 31.05 29.47
C GLN A 336 31.16 30.85 29.56
N LYS A 337 30.69 30.70 30.80
CA LYS A 337 29.30 30.65 31.25
C LYS A 337 28.81 32.09 31.34
N VAL A 338 27.70 32.42 30.67
CA VAL A 338 26.92 33.63 30.97
C VAL A 338 25.48 33.19 31.22
N ARG A 339 25.00 33.43 32.45
CA ARG A 339 23.58 33.46 32.80
C ARG A 339 23.04 34.81 32.37
N ALA A 340 21.90 34.83 31.70
CA ALA A 340 21.03 36.00 31.63
C ALA A 340 19.58 35.55 31.79
N ASP A 341 18.87 36.36 32.55
CA ASP A 341 17.55 36.17 33.12
C ASP A 341 16.41 36.33 32.10
N GLY A 342 15.21 35.93 32.50
CA GLY A 342 14.06 35.70 31.62
C GLY A 342 13.47 36.90 30.88
N THR A 343 12.86 36.61 29.73
CA THR A 343 11.67 37.30 29.21
C THR A 343 10.81 36.28 28.47
N THR A 344 9.53 36.27 28.82
CA THR A 344 8.46 35.44 28.26
C THR A 344 8.09 35.90 26.85
N GLY A 345 8.20 35.00 25.87
CA GLY A 345 7.83 35.15 24.46
C GLY A 345 7.24 33.84 23.91
N PRO A 346 6.56 33.87 22.76
CA PRO A 346 5.35 33.09 22.49
C PRO A 346 5.59 31.57 22.40
N GLY A 347 4.60 30.83 22.94
CA GLY A 347 4.36 29.39 22.86
C GLY A 347 5.53 28.53 22.36
N SER A 348 6.18 27.81 23.27
CA SER A 348 7.15 26.80 22.88
C SER A 348 6.51 25.85 21.87
N SER A 349 7.00 25.84 20.63
CA SER A 349 6.77 24.76 19.69
C SER A 349 7.23 23.48 20.40
N ARG A 350 6.29 22.67 20.87
CA ARG A 350 6.58 21.40 21.54
C ARG A 350 7.26 20.54 20.48
N LYS A 351 8.60 20.46 20.51
CA LYS A 351 9.35 19.60 19.59
C LYS A 351 8.88 18.18 19.85
N LEU A 352 8.22 17.60 18.85
CA LEU A 352 7.79 16.21 18.84
C LEU A 352 9.00 15.32 19.17
N THR A 353 8.85 14.37 20.09
CA THR A 353 9.90 13.39 20.38
C THR A 353 9.94 12.36 19.26
N PRO A 354 11.05 11.63 19.01
CA PRO A 354 11.07 10.55 18.01
C PRO A 354 9.99 9.47 18.23
N GLN A 355 9.46 9.35 19.45
CA GLN A 355 8.33 8.49 19.79
C GLN A 355 6.98 9.02 19.28
N GLN A 356 6.87 10.32 19.04
CA GLN A 356 5.66 11.01 18.56
C GLN A 356 5.97 11.59 17.18
N LEU A 357 5.52 10.92 16.12
CA LEU A 357 5.73 11.42 14.76
C LEU A 357 4.39 11.88 14.19
N SER A 358 4.38 13.03 13.53
CA SER A 358 3.25 13.43 12.70
C SER A 358 3.36 12.71 11.36
N GLN A 359 2.41 11.82 11.09
CA GLN A 359 2.28 11.22 9.77
C GLN A 359 1.44 12.13 8.90
N LEU A 360 1.93 12.44 7.71
CA LEU A 360 1.14 13.12 6.69
C LEU A 360 0.64 12.10 5.69
N VAL A 361 -0.66 12.10 5.56
CA VAL A 361 -1.41 11.13 4.82
C VAL A 361 -2.19 11.87 3.76
N LEU A 362 -1.97 11.45 2.52
CA LEU A 362 -2.68 11.98 1.37
C LEU A 362 -3.86 11.06 1.12
N SER A 363 -5.07 11.57 1.31
CA SER A 363 -6.29 10.84 0.97
C SER A 363 -6.86 11.39 -0.32
N THR A 364 -7.43 10.52 -1.14
CA THR A 364 -8.16 10.89 -2.34
C THR A 364 -9.54 10.28 -2.33
N ALA A 365 -10.57 11.10 -2.55
CA ALA A 365 -11.94 10.64 -2.79
C ALA A 365 -12.32 10.84 -4.26
N LEU A 366 -13.01 9.84 -4.83
CA LEU A 366 -13.42 9.78 -6.22
C LEU A 366 -14.86 9.25 -6.33
N PRO A 367 -15.87 10.12 -6.31
CA PRO A 367 -17.12 9.83 -6.99
C PRO A 367 -16.87 9.65 -8.50
N PHE A 368 -17.39 8.60 -9.10
CA PHE A 368 -17.49 8.45 -10.54
C PHE A 368 -16.19 8.20 -11.36
N SER A 369 -16.29 7.15 -12.18
CA SER A 369 -15.25 6.49 -12.95
C SER A 369 -14.72 7.37 -14.10
N LEU A 370 -13.39 7.54 -14.16
CA LEU A 370 -12.77 7.54 -15.49
C LEU A 370 -13.13 6.21 -16.17
N ASP A 371 -13.22 6.18 -17.50
CA ASP A 371 -13.54 4.95 -18.21
C ASP A 371 -12.52 3.83 -17.88
N GLY A 372 -12.92 2.90 -17.01
CA GLY A 372 -12.08 1.83 -16.48
C GLY A 372 -11.14 2.25 -15.36
N SER A 373 -10.23 1.35 -15.02
CA SER A 373 -9.17 1.59 -14.04
C SER A 373 -8.30 2.80 -14.37
N PHE A 374 -7.70 3.40 -13.36
CA PHE A 374 -6.74 4.49 -13.54
C PHE A 374 -5.78 4.57 -12.35
N VAL A 375 -4.70 5.32 -12.53
CA VAL A 375 -3.70 5.54 -11.49
C VAL A 375 -3.51 7.03 -11.26
N ILE A 376 -3.50 7.45 -10.00
CA ILE A 376 -3.09 8.78 -9.57
C ILE A 376 -1.66 8.68 -9.05
N PHE A 377 -0.74 9.42 -9.67
CA PHE A 377 0.65 9.51 -9.22
C PHE A 377 0.86 10.79 -8.41
N PHE A 378 1.60 10.69 -7.32
CA PHE A 378 1.93 11.76 -6.40
C PHE A 378 3.45 11.97 -6.36
N PHE A 379 3.87 13.20 -6.62
CA PHE A 379 5.28 13.58 -6.68
C PHE A 379 5.59 14.63 -5.63
N LEU A 380 6.81 14.59 -5.09
CA LEU A 380 7.37 15.63 -4.25
C LEU A 380 8.60 16.20 -4.96
N GLY A 381 8.47 17.39 -5.52
CA GLY A 381 9.50 18.05 -6.34
C GLY A 381 9.25 17.91 -7.84
N ASP A 382 10.28 18.22 -8.63
CA ASP A 382 10.19 18.18 -10.10
C ASP A 382 10.14 16.75 -10.62
N PHE A 383 9.14 16.43 -11.43
CA PHE A 383 9.00 15.11 -12.02
C PHE A 383 9.07 15.19 -13.54
N SER A 384 9.45 14.07 -14.16
CA SER A 384 9.53 13.96 -15.62
C SER A 384 8.20 14.32 -16.30
N PRO A 385 8.18 15.04 -17.43
CA PRO A 385 6.94 15.21 -18.21
C PRO A 385 6.52 13.91 -18.92
N GLU A 386 7.41 12.92 -19.02
CA GLU A 386 7.17 11.68 -19.73
C GLU A 386 6.47 10.66 -18.84
N VAL A 387 5.17 10.40 -19.11
CA VAL A 387 4.34 9.42 -18.37
C VAL A 387 5.04 8.05 -18.26
N ALA A 388 5.83 7.68 -19.27
CA ALA A 388 6.52 6.40 -19.29
C ALA A 388 7.51 6.18 -18.14
N THR A 389 8.01 7.24 -17.53
CA THR A 389 9.02 7.16 -16.47
C THR A 389 8.43 7.31 -15.07
N TRP A 390 7.17 7.69 -14.92
CA TRP A 390 6.58 8.13 -13.66
C TRP A 390 6.64 7.09 -12.54
N THR A 391 6.29 5.84 -12.82
CA THR A 391 6.38 4.75 -11.84
C THR A 391 7.80 4.52 -11.32
N THR A 392 8.80 4.93 -12.10
CA THR A 392 10.22 4.84 -11.76
C THR A 392 10.88 6.18 -11.42
N ASP A 393 10.09 7.25 -11.32
CA ASP A 393 10.60 8.61 -11.11
C ASP A 393 11.18 8.74 -9.69
N PRO A 394 12.37 9.33 -9.51
CA PRO A 394 12.99 9.47 -8.20
C PRO A 394 12.18 10.36 -7.24
N HIS A 395 11.30 11.21 -7.76
CA HIS A 395 10.44 12.09 -6.96
C HIS A 395 9.02 11.55 -6.78
N LEU A 396 8.73 10.32 -7.24
CA LEU A 396 7.47 9.65 -6.97
C LEU A 396 7.36 9.33 -5.47
N ALA A 397 6.50 10.06 -4.77
CA ALA A 397 6.17 9.82 -3.37
C ALA A 397 5.11 8.72 -3.21
N GLY A 398 4.32 8.47 -4.25
CA GLY A 398 3.40 7.35 -4.25
C GLY A 398 2.40 7.35 -5.39
N SER A 399 1.60 6.30 -5.45
CA SER A 399 0.52 6.16 -6.42
C SER A 399 -0.68 5.50 -5.79
N SER A 400 -1.88 5.89 -6.21
CA SER A 400 -3.15 5.24 -5.88
C SER A 400 -3.75 4.66 -7.15
N GLY A 401 -4.00 3.36 -7.15
CA GLY A 401 -4.64 2.64 -8.24
C GLY A 401 -6.11 2.40 -7.93
N ILE A 402 -6.99 2.77 -8.85
CA ILE A 402 -8.42 2.44 -8.78
C ILE A 402 -8.69 1.31 -9.75
N PHE A 403 -9.15 0.18 -9.24
CA PHE A 403 -9.45 -1.01 -10.03
C PHE A 403 -10.94 -1.06 -10.37
N ALA A 404 -11.28 -0.59 -11.57
CA ALA A 404 -12.66 -0.37 -11.97
C ALA A 404 -12.96 -0.95 -13.37
N SER A 405 -14.20 -1.36 -13.56
CA SER A 405 -14.71 -1.81 -14.86
C SER A 405 -14.87 -0.65 -15.84
N SER A 406 -14.72 -0.92 -17.13
CA SER A 406 -14.94 0.08 -18.18
C SER A 406 -16.41 0.47 -18.32
N ARG A 407 -16.65 1.64 -18.91
CA ARG A 407 -17.96 2.12 -19.34
C ARG A 407 -18.63 1.13 -20.28
N ALA A 408 -17.87 0.57 -21.23
CA ALA A 408 -18.39 -0.45 -22.14
C ALA A 408 -18.90 -1.69 -21.40
N ALA A 409 -18.20 -2.15 -20.35
CA ALA A 409 -18.63 -3.27 -19.52
C ALA A 409 -19.89 -2.94 -18.70
N ILE A 410 -20.03 -1.69 -18.26
CA ILE A 410 -21.23 -1.18 -17.57
C ILE A 410 -22.42 -1.14 -18.53
N ASP A 411 -22.25 -0.53 -19.70
CA ASP A 411 -23.32 -0.28 -20.68
C ASP A 411 -23.81 -1.59 -21.33
N SER A 412 -22.92 -2.56 -21.51
CA SER A 412 -23.26 -3.91 -22.02
C SER A 412 -23.92 -4.81 -20.97
N GLY A 413 -23.99 -4.38 -19.71
CA GLY A 413 -24.50 -5.19 -18.60
C GLY A 413 -23.53 -6.29 -18.13
N ALA A 414 -22.28 -6.29 -18.61
CA ALA A 414 -21.25 -7.23 -18.17
C ALA A 414 -20.82 -7.01 -16.70
N CYS A 415 -21.05 -5.81 -16.15
CA CYS A 415 -20.87 -5.51 -14.72
C CYS A 415 -22.11 -4.81 -14.13
N GLU A 416 -23.15 -5.57 -13.80
CA GLU A 416 -24.40 -5.01 -13.27
C GLU A 416 -24.21 -4.27 -11.92
N ASN A 417 -23.31 -4.74 -11.05
CA ASN A 417 -23.01 -4.03 -9.81
C ASN A 417 -22.34 -2.68 -10.07
N CYS A 418 -21.49 -2.57 -11.09
CA CYS A 418 -20.83 -1.32 -11.45
C CYS A 418 -21.83 -0.24 -11.88
N SER A 419 -22.81 -0.57 -12.73
CA SER A 419 -23.86 0.37 -13.16
C SER A 419 -24.66 0.92 -11.98
N LYS A 420 -24.86 0.08 -10.95
CA LYS A 420 -25.63 0.47 -9.77
C LYS A 420 -24.81 1.29 -8.78
N GLN A 421 -23.53 0.97 -8.60
CA GLN A 421 -22.59 1.76 -7.78
C GLN A 421 -22.45 3.18 -8.35
N GLU A 422 -22.41 3.30 -9.67
CA GLU A 422 -22.48 4.59 -10.35
C GLU A 422 -23.77 5.35 -10.01
N ALA A 423 -24.92 4.69 -10.13
CA ALA A 423 -26.23 5.31 -9.91
C ALA A 423 -26.44 5.78 -8.46
N SER A 424 -25.79 5.16 -7.47
CA SER A 424 -25.89 5.56 -6.07
C SER A 424 -24.95 6.70 -5.67
N GLY A 425 -24.06 7.14 -6.58
CA GLY A 425 -23.09 8.18 -6.28
C GLY A 425 -21.99 7.71 -5.33
N LEU A 426 -21.72 6.40 -5.31
CA LEU A 426 -20.69 5.80 -4.48
C LEU A 426 -19.33 6.44 -4.76
N LYS A 427 -18.66 6.88 -3.69
CA LYS A 427 -17.32 7.46 -3.76
C LYS A 427 -16.30 6.42 -3.32
N TYR A 428 -15.24 6.29 -4.09
CA TYR A 428 -14.05 5.56 -3.67
C TYR A 428 -13.16 6.47 -2.84
N MET A 429 -12.41 5.88 -1.93
CA MET A 429 -11.44 6.56 -1.12
C MET A 429 -10.21 5.69 -0.96
N ASP A 430 -9.05 6.28 -1.23
CA ASP A 430 -7.77 5.63 -1.07
C ASP A 430 -6.78 6.60 -0.46
N THR A 431 -5.69 6.07 0.07
CA THR A 431 -4.74 6.80 0.88
C THR A 431 -3.30 6.40 0.55
N VAL A 432 -2.48 7.43 0.28
CA VAL A 432 -1.04 7.35 0.07
C VAL A 432 -0.32 8.02 1.25
N ALA A 433 0.48 7.26 1.97
CA ALA A 433 1.30 7.79 3.05
C ALA A 433 2.51 8.56 2.49
N LEU A 434 2.66 9.85 2.84
CA LEU A 434 3.80 10.68 2.39
C LEU A 434 4.96 10.68 3.38
N THR A 435 4.75 10.12 4.56
CA THR A 435 5.76 10.10 5.64
C THR A 435 7.09 9.47 5.21
N PRO A 436 7.16 8.37 4.44
CA PRO A 436 8.43 7.78 4.04
C PRO A 436 9.25 8.74 3.16
N ALA A 437 8.57 9.35 2.20
CA ALA A 437 9.16 10.35 1.32
C ALA A 437 9.65 11.59 2.09
N LEU A 438 8.84 12.09 3.04
CA LEU A 438 9.19 13.22 3.88
C LEU A 438 10.37 12.94 4.82
N LEU A 439 10.49 11.71 5.32
CA LEU A 439 11.65 11.26 6.10
C LEU A 439 12.93 11.26 5.25
N THR A 440 12.85 10.87 3.97
CA THR A 440 13.98 10.96 3.03
C THR A 440 14.40 12.42 2.81
N TYR A 441 13.45 13.33 2.58
CA TYR A 441 13.75 14.77 2.46
C TYR A 441 14.31 15.37 3.75
N TRP A 442 13.77 14.96 4.90
CA TRP A 442 14.32 15.32 6.20
C TRP A 442 15.75 14.80 6.35
N ASP A 443 16.05 13.60 5.87
CA ASP A 443 17.39 13.06 6.06
C ASP A 443 18.44 13.74 5.18
N ASN A 444 18.10 13.90 3.90
CA ASN A 444 18.96 14.49 2.88
C ASN A 444 19.17 15.99 3.10
N GLN A 445 18.26 16.66 3.79
CA GLN A 445 18.30 18.11 4.05
C GLN A 445 18.37 18.94 2.75
N GLU A 446 17.86 18.39 1.65
CA GLU A 446 17.80 19.08 0.37
C GLU A 446 16.76 20.20 0.39
N GLU A 447 17.10 21.32 -0.25
CA GLU A 447 16.20 22.44 -0.43
C GLU A 447 15.58 22.39 -1.82
N HIS A 448 14.25 22.38 -1.88
CA HIS A 448 13.49 22.39 -3.12
C HIS A 448 12.56 23.61 -3.10
N TYR A 449 12.69 24.46 -4.12
CA TYR A 449 11.92 25.71 -4.26
C TYR A 449 11.96 26.61 -3.01
N GLY A 450 13.13 26.73 -2.37
CA GLY A 450 13.32 27.55 -1.17
C GLY A 450 12.71 26.97 0.11
N CYS A 451 12.32 25.69 0.09
CA CYS A 451 11.78 24.97 1.24
C CYS A 451 12.61 23.73 1.53
N ARG A 452 12.78 23.41 2.83
CA ARG A 452 13.45 22.21 3.30
C ARG A 452 12.62 21.57 4.41
N VAL A 453 12.55 20.25 4.44
CA VAL A 453 11.98 19.51 5.58
C VAL A 453 13.01 19.49 6.72
N GLY A 454 12.87 20.42 7.66
CA GLY A 454 13.78 20.53 8.83
C GLY A 454 13.50 19.50 9.91
N ASP A 455 12.23 19.13 10.06
CA ASP A 455 11.69 18.02 10.83
C ASP A 455 10.28 17.67 10.29
N LEU A 456 9.59 16.71 10.89
CA LEU A 456 8.23 16.32 10.46
C LEU A 456 7.11 17.23 10.98
N SER A 457 7.43 18.28 11.74
CA SER A 457 6.39 19.17 12.28
C SER A 457 5.70 19.95 11.14
N PRO A 458 4.41 20.30 11.31
CA PRO A 458 3.66 21.04 10.29
C PRO A 458 4.36 22.34 9.81
N GLY A 459 5.12 23.00 10.68
CA GLY A 459 5.82 24.24 10.36
C GLY A 459 6.89 24.10 9.27
N TYR A 460 7.52 22.93 9.13
CA TYR A 460 8.45 22.66 8.03
C TYR A 460 7.77 21.94 6.88
N VAL A 461 6.87 21.00 7.19
CA VAL A 461 6.33 20.13 6.15
C VAL A 461 5.25 20.82 5.31
N LEU A 462 4.33 21.58 5.91
CA LEU A 462 3.23 22.17 5.14
C LEU A 462 3.74 23.17 4.08
N PRO A 463 4.66 24.10 4.37
CA PRO A 463 5.23 24.97 3.34
C PRO A 463 5.94 24.19 2.22
N PHE A 464 6.61 23.09 2.58
CA PHE A 464 7.25 22.21 1.61
C PHE A 464 6.22 21.56 0.69
N LEU A 465 5.16 20.95 1.25
CA LEU A 465 4.11 20.29 0.47
C LEU A 465 3.32 21.27 -0.42
N VAL A 466 3.01 22.46 0.07
CA VAL A 466 2.34 23.52 -0.72
C VAL A 466 3.08 23.78 -2.03
N ARG A 467 4.42 23.81 -2.00
CA ARG A 467 5.25 24.09 -3.17
C ARG A 467 5.57 22.86 -4.00
N ASN A 468 5.81 21.72 -3.35
CA ASN A 468 6.46 20.56 -3.97
C ASN A 468 5.52 19.39 -4.24
N LEU A 469 4.36 19.32 -3.59
CA LEU A 469 3.42 18.23 -3.84
C LEU A 469 2.76 18.44 -5.20
N HIS A 470 2.81 17.44 -6.07
CA HIS A 470 2.09 17.41 -7.34
C HIS A 470 1.36 16.08 -7.51
N TRP A 471 0.25 16.08 -8.25
CA TRP A 471 -0.44 14.85 -8.62
C TRP A 471 -0.88 14.87 -10.07
N ARG A 472 -0.90 13.69 -10.72
CA ARG A 472 -1.33 13.48 -12.10
C ARG A 472 -2.14 12.19 -12.21
N VAL A 473 -3.07 12.15 -13.16
CA VAL A 473 -3.96 11.01 -13.39
C VAL A 473 -3.65 10.41 -14.75
N VAL A 474 -3.58 9.08 -14.83
CA VAL A 474 -3.35 8.32 -16.06
C VAL A 474 -4.41 7.24 -16.17
N ASN A 475 -5.10 7.17 -17.31
CA ASN A 475 -6.08 6.12 -17.57
C ASN A 475 -5.40 4.80 -17.99
N ILE A 476 -6.19 3.74 -18.13
CA ILE A 476 -5.72 2.42 -18.62
C ILE A 476 -5.02 2.42 -19.99
N HIS A 477 -5.22 3.44 -20.82
CA HIS A 477 -4.58 3.51 -22.13
C HIS A 477 -3.19 4.14 -22.05
N GLY A 478 -2.84 4.75 -20.92
CA GLY A 478 -1.61 5.51 -20.74
C GLY A 478 -1.75 7.00 -21.04
N ASP A 479 -2.98 7.46 -21.27
CA ASP A 479 -3.24 8.86 -21.54
C ASP A 479 -3.35 9.62 -20.22
N GLN A 480 -2.63 10.74 -20.12
CA GLN A 480 -2.76 11.65 -18.98
C GLN A 480 -4.15 12.32 -19.04
N VAL A 481 -4.89 12.22 -17.95
CA VAL A 481 -6.20 12.86 -17.83
C VAL A 481 -6.06 14.20 -17.10
N PRO A 482 -6.49 15.32 -17.69
CA PRO A 482 -6.49 16.62 -17.02
C PRO A 482 -7.40 16.57 -15.79
N ARG A 483 -6.89 17.00 -14.64
CA ARG A 483 -7.60 16.89 -13.35
C ARG A 483 -8.86 17.74 -13.30
N GLU A 484 -8.88 18.83 -14.06
CA GLU A 484 -10.01 19.75 -14.23
C GLU A 484 -11.21 19.05 -14.89
N THR A 485 -10.97 17.96 -15.63
CA THR A 485 -12.01 17.14 -16.26
C THR A 485 -12.58 16.07 -15.35
N ILE A 486 -12.11 15.99 -14.10
CA ILE A 486 -12.56 15.04 -13.08
C ILE A 486 -13.09 15.85 -11.87
N PRO A 487 -14.29 16.46 -11.96
CA PRO A 487 -14.81 17.35 -10.92
C PRO A 487 -14.97 16.68 -9.55
N SER A 488 -15.09 15.35 -9.58
CA SER A 488 -15.24 14.51 -8.42
C SER A 488 -13.93 14.20 -7.70
N LEU A 489 -12.77 14.28 -8.36
CA LEU A 489 -11.49 14.03 -7.70
C LEU A 489 -11.27 15.06 -6.59
N LYS A 490 -11.10 14.56 -5.37
CA LYS A 490 -10.80 15.35 -4.17
C LYS A 490 -9.57 14.82 -3.47
N VAL A 491 -8.45 15.52 -3.62
CA VAL A 491 -7.19 15.28 -2.95
C VAL A 491 -7.14 16.10 -1.66
N MET A 492 -6.98 15.39 -0.55
CA MET A 492 -6.89 15.92 0.81
C MET A 492 -5.54 15.54 1.41
N VAL A 493 -4.88 16.50 2.05
CA VAL A 493 -3.75 16.21 2.94
C VAL A 493 -4.25 16.34 4.37
N TYR A 494 -4.09 15.29 5.16
CA TYR A 494 -4.28 15.36 6.60
C TYR A 494 -3.04 14.87 7.33
N SER A 495 -2.90 15.25 8.58
CA SER A 495 -1.91 14.67 9.47
C SER A 495 -2.55 14.08 10.69
N GLU A 496 -1.88 13.11 11.27
CA GLU A 496 -2.17 12.56 12.59
C GLU A 496 -0.90 12.37 13.39
N THR A 497 -1.02 12.39 14.71
CA THR A 497 0.09 12.06 15.61
C THR A 497 0.10 10.56 15.87
N VAL A 498 1.21 9.92 15.55
CA VAL A 498 1.45 8.51 15.82
C VAL A 498 2.45 8.36 16.94
N THR A 499 1.98 7.80 18.05
CA THR A 499 2.82 7.41 19.18
C THR A 499 3.24 5.96 18.99
N LEU A 500 4.54 5.76 18.77
CA LEU A 500 5.12 4.43 18.60
C LEU A 500 5.26 3.73 19.96
N PRO A 501 4.96 2.42 20.01
CA PRO A 501 5.05 1.67 21.25
C PRO A 501 6.52 1.47 21.67
N HIS A 502 6.76 1.33 22.97
CA HIS A 502 8.11 1.01 23.48
C HIS A 502 8.47 -0.47 23.26
N ASP A 503 7.47 -1.35 23.31
CA ASP A 503 7.56 -2.76 22.96
C ASP A 503 7.01 -2.98 21.55
N ILE A 504 7.77 -3.66 20.70
CA ILE A 504 7.35 -3.98 19.33
C ILE A 504 6.05 -4.79 19.29
N ALA A 505 5.71 -5.47 20.37
CA ALA A 505 4.54 -6.32 20.48
C ALA A 505 3.29 -5.58 21.03
N GLU A 506 3.40 -4.28 21.27
CA GLU A 506 2.28 -3.39 21.61
C GLU A 506 1.80 -2.62 20.37
N THR A 507 0.55 -2.16 20.39
CA THR A 507 -0.04 -1.41 19.26
C THR A 507 0.42 0.05 19.28
N PRO A 508 0.70 0.66 18.12
CA PRO A 508 0.83 2.11 18.02
C PRO A 508 -0.48 2.81 18.41
N GLN A 509 -0.38 4.07 18.81
CA GLN A 509 -1.54 4.92 19.08
C GLN A 509 -1.61 6.05 18.07
N PHE A 510 -2.80 6.26 17.51
CA PHE A 510 -3.11 7.30 16.54
C PHE A 510 -4.00 8.34 17.22
N GLU A 511 -3.57 9.60 17.19
CA GLU A 511 -4.25 10.70 17.88
C GLU A 511 -4.24 11.98 17.05
N GLY A 512 -5.29 12.78 17.19
CA GLY A 512 -5.31 14.16 16.69
C GLY A 512 -5.15 14.26 15.17
N GLN A 513 -6.24 14.04 14.45
CA GLN A 513 -6.29 14.26 13.00
C GLN A 513 -6.50 15.76 12.69
N SER A 514 -5.82 16.26 11.67
CA SER A 514 -5.93 17.65 11.22
C SER A 514 -5.82 17.71 9.70
N VAL A 515 -6.83 18.31 9.06
CA VAL A 515 -6.85 18.54 7.61
C VAL A 515 -6.08 19.82 7.28
N HIS A 516 -5.21 19.74 6.28
CA HIS A 516 -4.35 20.83 5.83
C HIS A 516 -4.79 21.32 4.46
N TYR A 517 -5.90 22.06 4.44
CA TYR A 517 -6.49 22.62 3.22
C TYR A 517 -5.49 23.46 2.42
N GLU A 518 -4.58 24.17 3.08
CA GLU A 518 -3.58 25.03 2.45
C GLU A 518 -2.71 24.32 1.40
N VAL A 519 -2.54 23.00 1.52
CA VAL A 519 -1.70 22.21 0.58
C VAL A 519 -2.39 22.01 -0.77
N THR A 520 -3.73 21.91 -0.77
CA THR A 520 -4.54 21.53 -1.94
C THR A 520 -5.51 22.61 -2.39
N ASN A 521 -5.76 23.63 -1.56
CA ASN A 521 -6.71 24.70 -1.79
C ASN A 521 -6.43 25.46 -3.09
N GLY A 522 -7.48 25.64 -3.91
CA GLY A 522 -7.39 26.30 -5.22
C GLY A 522 -6.66 25.51 -6.30
N ARG A 523 -6.26 24.25 -6.04
CA ARG A 523 -5.58 23.40 -7.01
C ARG A 523 -6.58 22.43 -7.67
N PRO A 524 -6.46 22.15 -8.97
CA PRO A 524 -7.34 21.20 -9.67
C PRO A 524 -7.38 19.82 -9.00
N GLY A 525 -8.59 19.38 -8.66
CA GLY A 525 -8.85 18.15 -7.93
C GLY A 525 -8.45 18.17 -6.45
N GLY A 526 -8.10 19.32 -5.88
CA GLY A 526 -7.82 19.50 -4.45
C GLY A 526 -9.04 19.95 -3.67
N ILE A 527 -9.11 19.60 -2.38
CA ILE A 527 -10.11 20.17 -1.47
C ILE A 527 -9.82 21.63 -1.14
N SER A 528 -10.86 22.42 -0.91
CA SER A 528 -10.77 23.83 -0.49
C SER A 528 -11.26 24.02 0.94
N THR A 529 -10.88 25.13 1.59
CA THR A 529 -11.33 25.42 2.96
C THR A 529 -12.87 25.46 3.02
N GLY A 530 -13.46 24.63 3.87
CA GLY A 530 -14.92 24.52 4.00
C GLY A 530 -15.58 23.53 3.04
N ASP A 531 -14.80 22.86 2.17
CA ASP A 531 -15.28 21.63 1.54
C ASP A 531 -15.58 20.62 2.66
N ASP A 532 -16.84 20.25 2.80
CA ASP A 532 -17.23 19.03 3.50
C ASP A 532 -16.87 17.87 2.56
N MET A 533 -16.12 16.90 3.05
CA MET A 533 -15.84 15.72 2.23
C MET A 533 -17.11 14.87 2.11
#